data_AF-A0A150WNG8-F1
#
_entry.id   AF-A0A150WNG8-F1
#
_cell.length_a   1.000
_cell.length_b   1.000
_cell.length_c   1.000
_cell.angle_alpha   90.00
_cell.angle_beta   90.00
_cell.angle_gamma   90.00
#
_symmetry.space_group_name_H-M   'P 1'
#
loop_
_entity.id
_entity.type
_entity.pdbx_description
1 polymer ?
#
loop_
_entity_poly.entity_id
_entity_poly.type
_entity_poly.pdbx_seq_one_letter_code
_entity_poly.pdbx_strand_id
1 'polypeptide(L)'
;MNKLLYFLLALGITFSTNISLADDEMAEYTKAVEKTQKDLINATQRQQMITTPEAKEAAAQVQDVTGGNKMDQEAIYKLASQVLGEVKGNDSAALKEALANAQKDPQKFLQTLSPELQKQIRELAGRIEDRQKKP
;
A
#
# COMPACT_ATOMS: atom_id res chain seq x y z
N MET A 1 -1.20 5.69 14.58
CA MET A 1 -1.04 6.30 13.25
C MET A 1 0.19 5.79 12.51
N ASN A 2 1.40 5.80 13.12
CA ASN A 2 2.63 5.35 12.44
C ASN A 2 2.54 3.91 11.89
N LYS A 3 1.93 2.99 12.65
CA LYS A 3 1.79 1.59 12.24
C LYS A 3 1.01 1.43 10.93
N LEU A 4 -0.14 2.09 10.79
CA LEU A 4 -0.96 2.01 9.57
C LEU A 4 -0.20 2.46 8.33
N LEU A 5 0.58 3.53 8.45
CA LEU A 5 1.34 4.05 7.32
C LEU A 5 2.49 3.13 6.91
N TYR A 6 3.25 2.59 7.89
CA TYR A 6 4.22 1.53 7.63
C TYR A 6 3.58 0.33 6.90
N PHE A 7 2.34 -0.05 7.26
CA PHE A 7 1.64 -1.16 6.62
C PHE A 7 1.18 -0.85 5.19
N LEU A 8 0.62 0.34 4.94
CA LEU A 8 0.23 0.77 3.59
C LEU A 8 1.41 0.70 2.62
N LEU A 9 2.61 1.03 3.11
CA LEU A 9 3.86 0.98 2.35
C LEU A 9 4.36 -0.44 2.11
N ALA A 10 4.33 -1.30 3.13
CA ALA A 10 4.73 -2.69 3.02
C ALA A 10 3.84 -3.47 2.03
N LEU A 11 2.54 -3.18 1.98
CA LEU A 11 1.62 -3.74 1.00
C LEU A 11 2.03 -3.38 -0.44
N GLY A 12 2.30 -2.10 -0.71
CA GLY A 12 2.71 -1.66 -2.04
C GLY A 12 3.95 -2.40 -2.56
N ILE A 13 4.97 -2.59 -1.72
CA ILE A 13 6.23 -3.26 -2.10
C ILE A 13 6.00 -4.74 -2.39
N THR A 14 5.29 -5.42 -1.49
CA THR A 14 5.17 -6.89 -1.51
C THR A 14 4.36 -7.39 -2.69
N PHE A 15 3.28 -6.67 -3.02
CA PHE A 15 2.41 -6.99 -4.15
C PHE A 15 3.00 -6.58 -5.51
N SER A 16 4.09 -5.79 -5.52
CA SER A 16 4.78 -5.33 -6.75
C SER A 16 5.96 -6.23 -7.17
N THR A 17 6.21 -7.34 -6.49
CA THR A 17 7.38 -8.21 -6.74
C THR A 17 7.34 -8.98 -8.06
N ASN A 18 6.22 -8.95 -8.80
CA ASN A 18 6.11 -9.51 -10.15
C ASN A 18 6.44 -8.50 -11.25
N ILE A 19 6.78 -7.25 -10.91
CA ILE A 19 7.28 -6.30 -11.90
C ILE A 19 8.74 -6.68 -12.15
N SER A 20 9.03 -7.29 -13.30
CA SER A 20 10.41 -7.47 -13.76
C SER A 20 10.96 -6.09 -14.12
N LEU A 21 11.87 -5.57 -13.31
CA LEU A 21 12.39 -4.20 -13.40
C LEU A 21 13.58 -4.16 -14.38
N ALA A 22 13.32 -4.51 -15.64
CA ALA A 22 14.25 -4.25 -16.73
C ALA A 22 14.11 -2.76 -17.14
N ASP A 23 15.24 -2.07 -17.24
CA ASP A 23 15.32 -0.60 -17.39
C ASP A 23 14.70 -0.04 -18.70
N ASP A 24 14.34 -0.89 -19.68
CA ASP A 24 14.08 -0.44 -21.06
C ASP A 24 12.62 -0.18 -21.46
N GLU A 25 11.59 -0.44 -20.62
CA GLU A 25 10.20 -0.16 -21.01
C GLU A 25 9.38 0.56 -19.93
N MET A 26 9.54 1.88 -19.86
CA MET A 26 8.70 2.80 -19.05
C MET A 26 7.19 2.56 -19.23
N ALA A 27 6.78 2.15 -20.44
CA ALA A 27 5.40 1.80 -20.76
C ALA A 27 4.95 0.50 -20.07
N GLU A 28 5.81 -0.50 -19.98
CA GLU A 28 5.55 -1.74 -19.23
C GLU A 28 5.54 -1.49 -17.73
N TYR A 29 6.47 -0.67 -17.22
CA TYR A 29 6.49 -0.24 -15.83
C TYR A 29 5.19 0.47 -15.44
N THR A 30 4.75 1.47 -16.22
CA THR A 30 3.51 2.21 -15.96
C THR A 30 2.30 1.27 -15.96
N LYS A 31 2.21 0.37 -16.94
CA LYS A 31 1.14 -0.64 -17.02
C LYS A 31 1.16 -1.60 -15.83
N ALA A 32 2.34 -2.01 -15.38
CA ALA A 32 2.50 -2.93 -14.27
C ALA A 32 2.09 -2.30 -12.93
N VAL A 33 2.44 -1.02 -12.74
CA VAL A 33 1.96 -0.26 -11.57
C VAL A 33 0.45 -0.09 -11.63
N GLU A 34 -0.12 0.33 -12.76
CA GLU A 34 -1.58 0.46 -12.91
C GLU A 34 -2.33 -0.85 -12.70
N LYS A 35 -1.75 -1.97 -13.18
CA LYS A 35 -2.30 -3.31 -12.93
C LYS A 35 -2.28 -3.61 -11.43
N THR A 36 -1.16 -3.36 -10.75
CA THR A 36 -1.05 -3.55 -9.30
C THR A 36 -2.07 -2.70 -8.53
N GLN A 37 -2.26 -1.44 -8.93
CA GLN A 37 -3.27 -0.56 -8.35
C GLN A 37 -4.70 -1.13 -8.49
N LYS A 38 -5.02 -1.68 -9.67
CA LYS A 38 -6.33 -2.30 -9.95
C LYS A 38 -6.51 -3.62 -9.19
N ASP A 39 -5.47 -4.44 -9.13
CA ASP A 39 -5.54 -5.74 -8.47
C ASP A 39 -5.69 -5.60 -6.95
N LEU A 40 -5.02 -4.62 -6.33
CA LEU A 40 -5.15 -4.34 -4.89
C LEU A 40 -6.59 -4.03 -4.47
N ILE A 41 -7.35 -3.28 -5.29
CA ILE A 41 -8.73 -2.89 -5.00
C ILE A 41 -9.76 -3.96 -5.41
N ASN A 42 -9.33 -5.03 -6.09
CA ASN A 42 -10.18 -6.14 -6.46
C ASN A 42 -9.90 -7.34 -5.55
N ALA A 43 -10.87 -7.72 -4.71
CA ALA A 43 -10.68 -8.77 -3.72
C ALA A 43 -10.22 -10.12 -4.31
N THR A 44 -10.75 -10.50 -5.47
CA THR A 44 -10.37 -11.75 -6.15
C THR A 44 -8.95 -11.69 -6.68
N GLN A 45 -8.59 -10.61 -7.38
CA GLN A 45 -7.24 -10.45 -7.94
C GLN A 45 -6.21 -10.32 -6.83
N ARG A 46 -6.51 -9.54 -5.79
CA ARG A 46 -5.68 -9.40 -4.60
C ARG A 46 -5.35 -10.76 -3.98
N GLN A 47 -6.32 -11.67 -3.84
CA GLN A 47 -6.06 -13.02 -3.32
C GLN A 47 -5.10 -13.82 -4.20
N GLN A 48 -5.20 -13.67 -5.52
CA GLN A 48 -4.30 -14.33 -6.47
C GLN A 48 -2.87 -13.80 -6.39
N MET A 49 -2.66 -12.59 -5.88
CA MET A 49 -1.33 -12.03 -5.68
C MET A 49 -0.66 -12.51 -4.38
N ILE A 50 -1.41 -13.12 -3.45
CA ILE A 50 -0.88 -13.65 -2.18
C ILE A 50 -0.17 -15.00 -2.44
N THR A 51 0.95 -14.92 -3.14
CA THR A 51 1.72 -16.10 -3.59
C THR A 51 3.00 -16.28 -2.79
N THR A 52 3.60 -15.20 -2.29
CA THR A 52 4.84 -15.23 -1.52
C THR A 52 4.58 -15.24 0.00
N PRO A 53 5.53 -15.71 0.83
CA PRO A 53 5.44 -15.62 2.29
C PRO A 53 5.21 -14.19 2.78
N GLU A 54 5.88 -13.22 2.17
CA GLU A 54 5.76 -11.80 2.51
C GLU A 54 4.34 -11.29 2.19
N ALA A 55 3.78 -11.69 1.04
CA ALA A 55 2.42 -11.27 0.66
C ALA A 55 1.37 -11.86 1.61
N LYS A 56 1.60 -13.09 2.09
CA LYS A 56 0.77 -13.73 3.11
C LYS A 56 0.87 -13.01 4.44
N GLU A 57 2.08 -12.64 4.86
CA GLU A 57 2.30 -11.89 6.09
C GLU A 57 1.62 -10.51 6.02
N ALA A 58 1.79 -9.78 4.91
CA ALA A 58 1.17 -8.47 4.74
C ALA A 58 -0.36 -8.57 4.76
N ALA A 59 -0.94 -9.59 4.12
CA ALA A 59 -2.39 -9.84 4.17
C ALA A 59 -2.87 -10.19 5.59
N ALA A 60 -2.11 -11.00 6.34
CA ALA A 60 -2.41 -11.34 7.73
C ALA A 60 -2.33 -10.13 8.66
N GLN A 61 -1.34 -9.25 8.47
CA GLN A 61 -1.21 -8.00 9.22
C GLN A 61 -2.38 -7.05 8.95
N VAL A 62 -2.87 -6.96 7.71
CA VAL A 62 -4.10 -6.20 7.39
C VAL A 62 -5.29 -6.77 8.15
N GLN A 63 -5.43 -8.10 8.18
CA GLN A 63 -6.48 -8.75 8.95
C GLN A 63 -6.38 -8.45 10.45
N ASP A 64 -5.18 -8.53 11.03
CA ASP A 64 -4.91 -8.25 12.44
C ASP A 64 -5.20 -6.79 12.82
N VAL A 65 -4.65 -5.84 12.07
CA VAL A 65 -4.84 -4.39 12.32
C VAL A 65 -6.31 -4.00 12.25
N THR A 66 -7.07 -4.61 11.34
CA THR A 66 -8.51 -4.31 11.19
C THR A 66 -9.40 -5.08 12.16
N GLY A 67 -8.85 -6.01 12.97
CA GLY A 67 -9.64 -6.95 13.76
C GLY A 67 -10.58 -7.79 12.88
N GLY A 68 -10.19 -8.08 11.65
CA GLY A 68 -11.03 -8.78 10.67
C GLY A 68 -12.14 -7.94 10.02
N ASN A 69 -12.20 -6.62 10.29
CA ASN A 69 -13.25 -5.78 9.70
C ASN A 69 -13.04 -5.57 8.20
N LYS A 70 -13.90 -6.21 7.37
CA LYS A 70 -13.81 -6.15 5.91
C LYS A 70 -13.82 -4.72 5.34
N MET A 71 -14.62 -3.81 5.90
CA MET A 71 -14.68 -2.44 5.40
C MET A 71 -13.36 -1.68 5.61
N ASP A 72 -12.73 -1.88 6.77
CA ASP A 72 -11.43 -1.28 7.05
C ASP A 72 -10.32 -1.96 6.23
N GLN A 73 -10.39 -3.26 5.97
CA GLN A 73 -9.46 -3.95 5.06
C GLN A 73 -9.52 -3.38 3.64
N GLU A 74 -10.72 -3.23 3.07
CA GLU A 74 -10.87 -2.64 1.74
C GLU A 74 -10.39 -1.18 1.71
N ALA A 75 -10.61 -0.41 2.79
CA ALA A 75 -10.08 0.94 2.91
C ALA A 75 -8.55 0.98 2.93
N ILE A 76 -7.90 0.03 3.60
CA ILE A 76 -6.43 -0.11 3.60
C ILE A 76 -5.93 -0.40 2.17
N TYR A 77 -6.49 -1.40 1.49
CA TYR A 77 -6.04 -1.74 0.14
C TYR A 77 -6.28 -0.63 -0.87
N LYS A 78 -7.41 0.10 -0.74
CA LYS A 78 -7.69 1.28 -1.55
C LYS A 78 -6.65 2.39 -1.34
N LEU A 79 -6.31 2.70 -0.08
CA LEU A 79 -5.29 3.69 0.22
C LEU A 79 -3.91 3.24 -0.27
N ALA A 80 -3.56 1.96 -0.13
CA ALA A 80 -2.30 1.44 -0.65
C ALA A 80 -2.20 1.62 -2.17
N SER A 81 -3.28 1.38 -2.90
CA SER A 81 -3.38 1.62 -4.34
C SER A 81 -3.22 3.12 -4.70
N GLN A 82 -3.80 4.02 -3.92
CA GLN A 82 -3.67 5.47 -4.11
C GLN A 82 -2.25 5.96 -3.81
N VAL A 83 -1.65 5.51 -2.69
CA VAL A 83 -0.26 5.82 -2.32
C VAL A 83 0.67 5.38 -3.45
N LEU A 84 0.54 4.14 -3.92
CA LEU A 84 1.31 3.63 -5.06
C LEU A 84 1.14 4.50 -6.31
N GLY A 85 -0.06 5.04 -6.54
CA GLY A 85 -0.36 5.96 -7.63
C GLY A 85 0.27 7.34 -7.51
N GLU A 86 0.47 7.84 -6.29
CA GLU A 86 1.15 9.13 -6.06
C GLU A 86 2.67 8.99 -6.11
N VAL A 87 3.20 7.83 -5.70
CA VAL A 87 4.65 7.60 -5.68
C VAL A 87 5.19 6.89 -6.92
N LYS A 88 4.32 6.50 -7.85
CA LYS A 88 4.76 6.05 -9.17
C LYS A 88 5.37 7.26 -9.88
N GLY A 89 6.68 7.40 -9.74
CA GLY A 89 7.46 8.31 -10.57
C GLY A 89 7.39 7.88 -12.03
N ASN A 90 8.14 8.58 -12.88
CA ASN A 90 8.20 8.20 -14.29
C ASN A 90 8.92 6.86 -14.47
N ASP A 91 9.86 6.50 -13.59
CA ASP A 91 10.65 5.26 -13.66
C ASP A 91 10.59 4.42 -12.37
N SER A 92 11.13 3.19 -12.47
CA SER A 92 11.19 2.22 -11.37
C SER A 92 12.10 2.65 -10.22
N ALA A 93 13.20 3.36 -10.52
CA ALA A 93 14.17 3.76 -9.50
C ALA A 93 13.53 4.76 -8.54
N ALA A 94 12.76 5.72 -9.06
CA ALA A 94 12.00 6.68 -8.27
C ALA A 94 11.01 6.00 -7.32
N LEU A 95 10.29 4.96 -7.78
CA LEU A 95 9.38 4.20 -6.93
C LEU A 95 10.13 3.42 -5.84
N LYS A 96 11.24 2.76 -6.18
CA LYS A 96 12.08 2.07 -5.18
C LYS A 96 12.60 3.04 -4.12
N GLU A 97 13.08 4.20 -4.55
CA GLU A 97 13.58 5.23 -3.64
C GLU A 97 12.47 5.78 -2.75
N ALA A 98 11.30 6.08 -3.32
CA ALA A 98 10.14 6.54 -2.55
C ALA A 98 9.75 5.52 -1.49
N LEU A 99 9.66 4.23 -1.84
CA LEU A 99 9.33 3.15 -0.92
C LEU A 99 10.42 2.94 0.14
N ALA A 100 11.69 3.03 -0.22
CA ALA A 100 12.81 2.94 0.71
C ALA A 100 12.83 4.11 1.70
N ASN A 101 12.56 5.33 1.24
CA ASN A 101 12.44 6.51 2.09
C ASN A 101 11.23 6.40 3.03
N ALA A 102 10.14 5.82 2.53
CA ALA A 102 8.95 5.56 3.31
C ALA A 102 9.17 4.54 4.43
N GLN A 103 10.00 3.51 4.20
CA GLN A 103 10.41 2.56 5.24
C GLN A 103 11.32 3.20 6.30
N LYS A 104 12.18 4.15 5.91
CA LYS A 104 13.09 4.85 6.84
C LYS A 104 12.37 5.86 7.72
N ASP A 105 11.46 6.64 7.13
CA ASP A 105 10.70 7.67 7.84
C ASP A 105 9.30 7.83 7.23
N PRO A 106 8.32 7.03 7.70
CA PRO A 106 6.97 7.11 7.18
C PRO A 106 6.30 8.43 7.52
N GLN A 107 6.61 9.07 8.65
CA GLN A 107 5.97 10.34 8.97
C GLN A 107 6.37 11.42 7.97
N LYS A 108 7.65 11.45 7.61
CA LYS A 108 8.14 12.34 6.55
C LYS A 108 7.56 11.95 5.19
N PHE A 109 7.45 10.66 4.89
CA PHE A 109 6.78 10.21 3.67
C PHE A 109 5.29 10.59 3.62
N LEU A 110 4.57 10.54 4.74
CA LEU A 110 3.18 11.01 4.78
C LEU A 110 3.09 12.46 4.30
N GLN A 111 4.06 13.28 4.68
CA GLN A 111 4.10 14.70 4.31
C GLN A 111 4.39 14.91 2.81
N THR A 112 4.95 13.91 2.12
CA THR A 112 5.16 13.98 0.66
C THR A 112 3.91 13.62 -0.14
N LEU A 113 2.92 12.98 0.49
CA LEU A 113 1.64 12.64 -0.15
C LEU A 113 0.73 13.87 -0.25
N SER A 114 -0.27 13.80 -1.14
CA SER A 114 -1.25 14.87 -1.28
C SER A 114 -2.00 15.12 0.04
N PRO A 115 -2.43 16.37 0.34
CA PRO A 115 -3.17 16.66 1.57
C PRO A 115 -4.43 15.82 1.74
N GLU A 116 -5.08 15.46 0.63
CA GLU A 116 -6.25 14.58 0.62
C GLU A 116 -5.88 13.17 1.06
N LEU A 117 -4.82 12.58 0.50
CA LEU A 117 -4.38 11.24 0.88
C LEU A 117 -3.88 11.20 2.32
N GLN A 118 -3.19 12.25 2.77
CA GLN A 118 -2.82 12.42 4.18
C GLN A 118 -4.04 12.38 5.09
N LYS A 119 -5.09 13.13 4.74
CA LYS A 119 -6.33 13.17 5.52
C LYS A 119 -7.00 11.79 5.57
N GLN A 120 -7.15 11.11 4.43
CA GLN A 120 -7.79 9.79 4.39
C GLN A 120 -7.03 8.74 5.21
N ILE A 121 -5.68 8.78 5.19
CA ILE A 121 -4.84 7.90 6.01
C ILE A 121 -5.05 8.19 7.50
N ARG A 122 -5.10 9.46 7.91
CA ARG A 122 -5.34 9.86 9.31
C ARG A 122 -6.73 9.44 9.79
N GLU A 123 -7.76 9.64 8.97
CA GLU A 123 -9.13 9.25 9.29
C GLU A 123 -9.27 7.74 9.44
N LEU A 124 -8.68 6.95 8.52
CA LEU A 124 -8.67 5.50 8.65
C LEU A 124 -7.92 5.04 9.89
N ALA A 125 -6.76 5.64 10.18
CA ALA A 125 -5.99 5.32 11.39
C ALA A 125 -6.81 5.59 12.65
N GLY A 126 -7.44 6.75 12.76
CA GLY A 126 -8.30 7.09 13.90
C GLY A 126 -9.45 6.10 14.06
N ARG A 127 -10.15 5.79 12.96
CA ARG A 127 -11.27 4.84 12.96
C ARG A 127 -10.85 3.43 13.42
N ILE A 128 -9.71 2.94 12.94
CA ILE A 128 -9.18 1.62 13.35
C ILE A 128 -8.78 1.64 14.84
N GLU A 129 -8.07 2.68 15.28
CA GLU A 129 -7.65 2.81 16.68
C GLU A 129 -8.85 2.89 17.64
N ASP A 130 -9.88 3.65 17.28
CA ASP A 130 -11.10 3.78 18.10
C ASP A 130 -11.86 2.45 18.20
N ARG A 131 -11.86 1.66 17.13
CA ARG A 131 -12.45 0.32 17.12
C ARG A 131 -11.67 -0.64 18.00
N GLN A 132 -10.34 -0.63 17.93
CA GLN A 132 -9.49 -1.49 18.77
C GLN A 132 -9.61 -1.17 20.27
N LYS A 133 -9.96 0.08 20.62
CA LYS A 133 -10.18 0.51 22.02
C LYS A 133 -11.56 0.16 22.57
N LYS A 134 -12.55 -0.12 21.71
CA LYS A 134 -13.88 -0.54 22.16
C LYS A 134 -13.92 -2.08 22.27
N PRO A 135 -14.07 -2.64 23.49
CA PRO A 135 -14.21 -4.09 23.68
C PRO A 135 -15.50 -4.64 23.06
#